data_AF-H0A0Q9-F1
#
_entry.id   AF-H0A0Q9-F1
#
_cell.length_a   1.000
_cell.length_b   1.000
_cell.length_c   1.000
_cell.angle_alpha   90.00
_cell.angle_beta   90.00
_cell.angle_gamma   90.00
#
_symmetry.space_group_name_H-M   'P 1'
#
loop_
_entity.id
_entity.type
_entity.pdbx_description
1 polymer ?
#
loop_
_entity_poly.entity_id
_entity_poly.type
_entity_poly.pdbx_seq_one_letter_code
_entity_poly.pdbx_strand_id
1 'polypeptide(L)'
;MIHYQLRCEQAHEFDGWYKDSTSFDKLAAAGLVECPVCGSAKVSRALMAPAIAKTRAERQEVAPQQPQATPPSPPPAGPQQAAAGPIPAQMVALLQRMRAEVEKNCDYVGNDFADEARKMHRGESELRGIYGEASDSDAEELREEGIDIARLPWVPRADG
;
A
#
# COMPACT_ATOMS: atom_id res chain seq x y z
N MET A 1 25.46 9.59 -1.99
CA MET A 1 24.18 9.42 -1.28
C MET A 1 24.20 8.02 -0.68
N ILE A 2 24.05 7.91 0.64
CA ILE A 2 24.09 6.66 1.40
C ILE A 2 22.70 6.42 1.97
N HIS A 3 22.22 5.19 1.83
CA HIS A 3 20.98 4.72 2.43
C HIS A 3 21.27 4.12 3.81
N TYR A 4 20.57 4.60 4.84
CA TYR A 4 20.62 4.02 6.19
C TYR A 4 19.24 3.53 6.59
N GLN A 5 19.21 2.31 7.15
CA GLN A 5 18.10 1.89 7.99
C GLN A 5 18.28 2.46 9.39
N LEU A 6 17.24 3.13 9.87
CA LEU A 6 17.19 3.84 11.12
C LEU A 6 16.10 3.22 12.00
N ARG A 7 16.33 3.28 13.31
CA ARG A 7 15.39 2.79 14.32
C ARG A 7 15.29 3.79 15.46
N CYS A 8 14.06 4.14 15.83
CA CYS A 8 13.79 5.01 16.98
C CYS A 8 13.70 4.21 18.29
N GLU A 9 13.62 4.93 19.43
CA GLU A 9 13.47 4.30 20.76
C GLU A 9 12.18 3.45 20.90
N GLN A 10 11.14 3.75 20.13
CA GLN A 10 9.88 2.98 20.07
C GLN A 10 9.95 1.79 19.10
N ALA A 11 11.16 1.43 18.64
CA ALA A 11 11.42 0.35 17.71
C ALA A 11 10.79 0.48 16.31
N HIS A 12 10.34 1.67 15.91
CA HIS A 12 9.94 1.90 14.52
C HIS A 12 11.18 1.97 13.63
N GLU A 13 11.16 1.17 12.57
CA GLU A 13 12.21 1.13 11.55
C GLU A 13 11.78 2.00 10.37
N PHE A 14 12.72 2.78 9.84
CA PHE A 14 12.50 3.63 8.69
C PHE A 14 13.81 3.92 7.97
N ASP A 15 13.70 4.31 6.70
CA ASP A 15 14.85 4.54 5.85
C ASP A 15 15.15 6.03 5.68
N GLY A 16 16.44 6.38 5.60
CA GLY A 16 16.90 7.74 5.38
C GLY A 16 18.06 7.82 4.39
N TRP A 17 17.98 8.78 3.47
CA TRP A 17 19.03 9.05 2.49
C TRP A 17 19.86 10.25 2.91
N TYR A 18 21.16 10.05 3.06
CA TYR A 18 22.09 11.09 3.52
C TYR A 18 23.26 11.25 2.55
N LYS A 19 23.92 12.41 2.59
CA LYS A 19 25.08 12.67 1.73
C LYS A 19 26.26 11.75 2.09
N ASP A 20 26.53 11.60 3.39
CA ASP A 20 27.63 10.85 3.99
C ASP A 20 27.30 10.48 5.47
N SER A 21 28.06 9.55 6.08
CA SER A 21 27.86 9.13 7.49
C SER A 21 27.95 10.30 8.46
N THR A 22 28.95 11.17 8.28
CA THR A 22 29.22 12.30 9.18
C THR A 22 28.07 13.29 9.20
N SER A 23 27.41 13.51 8.06
CA SER A 23 26.21 14.35 7.95
C SER A 23 25.04 13.77 8.73
N PHE A 24 24.84 12.44 8.68
CA PHE A 24 23.83 11.77 9.50
C PHE A 24 24.16 11.93 11.00
N ASP A 25 25.39 11.63 11.42
CA ASP A 25 25.79 11.68 12.83
C ASP A 25 25.61 13.10 13.42
N LYS A 26 25.90 14.15 12.63
CA LYS A 26 25.66 15.55 13.02
C LYS A 26 24.17 15.88 13.17
N LEU A 27 23.34 15.42 12.23
CA LEU A 27 21.89 15.67 12.28
C LEU A 27 21.23 14.91 13.42
N ALA A 28 21.64 13.66 13.67
CA ALA A 28 21.16 12.85 14.79
C ALA A 28 21.59 13.43 16.14
N ALA A 29 22.85 13.90 16.26
CA ALA A 29 23.33 14.57 17.46
C ALA A 29 22.62 15.92 17.71
N ALA A 30 22.23 16.61 16.65
CA ALA A 30 21.44 17.84 16.73
C ALA A 30 19.93 17.59 16.98
N GLY A 31 19.49 16.33 17.03
CA GLY A 31 18.07 15.98 17.18
C GLY A 31 17.19 16.38 15.99
N LEU A 32 17.80 16.61 14.82
CA LEU A 32 17.11 17.01 13.59
C LEU A 32 16.63 15.80 12.76
N VAL A 33 16.82 14.59 13.27
CA VAL A 33 16.33 13.36 12.64
C VAL A 33 15.20 12.83 13.49
N GLU A 34 13.98 12.95 12.97
CA GLU A 34 12.75 12.57 13.66
C GLU A 34 12.18 11.28 13.07
N CYS A 35 11.59 10.46 13.93
CA CYS A 35 10.83 9.30 13.49
C CYS A 35 9.51 9.75 12.83
N PRO A 36 9.19 9.35 11.60
CA PRO A 36 7.94 9.73 10.93
C PRO A 36 6.69 9.09 11.58
N VAL A 37 6.87 8.07 12.42
CA VAL A 37 5.76 7.36 13.09
C VAL A 37 5.40 7.99 14.43
N CYS A 38 6.40 8.37 15.24
CA CYS A 38 6.18 8.85 16.61
C CYS A 38 6.77 10.23 16.92
N GLY A 39 7.48 10.85 15.98
CA GLY A 39 8.12 12.16 16.18
C GLY A 39 9.30 12.18 17.14
N SER A 40 9.78 11.01 17.62
CA SER A 40 10.97 11.00 18.50
C SER A 40 12.23 11.37 17.73
N ALA A 41 13.00 12.32 18.27
CA ALA A 41 14.32 12.71 17.78
C ALA A 41 15.44 11.72 18.18
N LYS A 42 15.13 10.71 19.00
CA LYS A 42 16.08 9.66 19.39
C LYS A 42 16.07 8.54 18.36
N VAL A 43 16.92 8.71 17.37
CA VAL A 43 17.07 7.80 16.24
C VAL A 43 18.48 7.22 16.23
N SER A 44 18.57 5.90 16.10
CA SER A 44 19.83 5.16 16.00
C SER A 44 19.92 4.46 14.66
N ARG A 45 21.14 4.21 14.17
CA ARG A 45 21.32 3.37 12.99
C ARG A 45 20.95 1.94 13.36
N ALA A 46 20.02 1.34 12.62
CA ALA A 46 19.80 -0.09 12.72
C ALA A 46 21.06 -0.76 12.16
N LEU A 47 21.91 -1.31 13.04
CA LEU A 47 23.00 -2.15 12.58
C LEU A 47 22.37 -3.39 11.93
N MET A 48 22.62 -3.56 10.63
CA MET A 48 22.60 -4.89 10.01
C MET A 48 23.60 -5.74 10.78
N ALA A 49 23.12 -6.60 11.67
CA ALA A 49 23.97 -7.56 12.34
C ALA A 49 24.31 -8.67 11.33
N PRO A 50 25.58 -8.86 10.90
CA PRO A 50 25.99 -10.19 10.48
C PRO A 50 25.82 -11.07 11.73
N ALA A 51 25.11 -12.19 11.60
CA ALA A 51 24.87 -13.10 12.70
C ALA A 51 26.22 -13.70 13.17
N ILE A 52 26.88 -13.07 14.14
CA ILE A 52 28.06 -13.61 14.79
C ILE A 52 27.56 -14.62 15.81
N ALA A 53 27.59 -15.90 15.43
CA ALA A 53 27.26 -17.02 16.30
C ALA A 53 28.18 -17.01 17.54
N LYS A 54 27.63 -16.66 18.71
CA LYS A 54 28.23 -17.04 19.98
C LYS A 54 27.77 -18.45 20.30
N THR A 55 28.73 -19.35 20.22
CA THR A 55 28.71 -20.73 20.69
C THR A 55 28.30 -20.82 22.16
N ARG A 56 27.20 -21.50 22.44
CA ARG A 56 27.18 -22.54 23.48
C ARG A 56 26.20 -23.63 23.06
N ALA A 57 26.76 -24.82 22.99
CA ALA A 57 26.09 -26.06 22.66
C ALA A 57 24.86 -26.27 23.55
N GLU A 58 23.75 -26.70 22.94
CA GLU A 58 23.24 -28.03 23.20
C GLU A 58 22.54 -28.55 21.94
N ARG A 59 23.07 -29.69 21.50
CA ARG A 59 22.64 -30.52 20.37
C ARG A 59 21.34 -31.20 20.77
N GLN A 60 20.28 -31.02 20.00
CA GLN A 60 19.44 -32.15 19.65
C GLN A 60 18.79 -31.95 18.28
N GLU A 61 19.47 -32.51 17.29
CA GLU A 61 18.91 -32.89 16.00
C GLU A 61 18.20 -34.24 16.19
N VAL A 62 16.88 -34.28 15.98
CA VAL A 62 16.19 -35.44 15.37
C VAL A 62 14.97 -34.88 14.62
N ALA A 63 15.06 -34.85 13.28
CA ALA A 63 13.90 -34.76 12.39
C ALA A 63 13.24 -36.16 12.27
N PRO A 64 12.17 -36.43 11.50
CA PRO A 64 11.19 -35.56 10.82
C PRO A 64 9.73 -36.06 10.97
N GLN A 65 8.73 -35.23 11.29
CA GLN A 65 7.32 -35.57 11.01
C GLN A 65 6.51 -34.33 10.66
N GLN A 66 6.06 -34.28 9.40
CA GLN A 66 4.94 -33.46 8.96
C GLN A 66 3.66 -33.97 9.62
N PRO A 67 2.82 -33.07 10.15
CA PRO A 67 1.41 -33.10 9.77
C PRO A 67 1.06 -31.84 8.99
N GLN A 68 0.51 -32.04 7.81
CA GLN A 68 -0.27 -31.04 7.08
C GLN A 68 -1.36 -30.52 8.03
N ALA A 69 -1.27 -29.24 8.38
CA ALA A 69 -2.37 -28.49 8.94
C ALA A 69 -2.71 -27.41 7.90
N THR A 70 -3.86 -27.63 7.27
CA THR A 70 -4.75 -26.66 6.60
C THR A 70 -4.23 -25.22 6.51
N PRO A 71 -4.16 -24.62 5.30
CA PRO A 71 -3.99 -23.17 5.22
C PRO A 71 -5.13 -22.51 6.03
N PRO A 72 -4.84 -21.54 6.90
CA PRO A 72 -5.91 -20.70 7.42
C PRO A 72 -6.47 -19.99 6.20
N SER A 73 -7.71 -20.35 5.84
CA SER A 73 -8.52 -19.60 4.88
C SER A 73 -8.38 -18.12 5.22
N PRO A 74 -8.06 -17.24 4.25
CA PRO A 74 -8.23 -15.82 4.49
C PRO A 74 -9.68 -15.62 4.98
N PRO A 75 -9.92 -14.81 6.03
CA PRO A 75 -11.28 -14.41 6.31
C PRO A 75 -11.86 -13.85 5.01
N PRO A 76 -13.12 -14.18 4.66
CA PRO A 76 -13.72 -13.57 3.49
C PRO A 76 -13.52 -12.06 3.65
N ALA A 77 -12.94 -11.44 2.62
CA ALA A 77 -13.03 -10.02 2.43
C ALA A 77 -14.53 -9.73 2.28
N GLY A 78 -15.22 -9.68 3.42
CA GLY A 78 -16.52 -9.05 3.53
C GLY A 78 -16.36 -7.65 2.95
N PRO A 79 -17.43 -7.11 2.34
CA PRO A 79 -17.38 -5.82 1.69
C PRO A 79 -16.70 -4.86 2.65
N GLN A 80 -15.58 -4.29 2.20
CA GLN A 80 -14.94 -3.17 2.88
C GLN A 80 -16.01 -2.10 2.95
N GLN A 81 -16.74 -2.11 4.06
CA GLN A 81 -17.64 -1.06 4.45
C GLN A 81 -16.76 0.18 4.46
N ALA A 82 -16.93 1.02 3.44
CA ALA A 82 -16.39 2.36 3.44
C ALA A 82 -16.71 2.92 4.83
N ALA A 83 -15.65 3.22 5.59
CA ALA A 83 -15.79 3.68 6.96
C ALA A 83 -16.77 4.86 6.95
N ALA A 84 -17.96 4.65 7.51
CA ALA A 84 -19.04 5.62 7.59
C ALA A 84 -18.73 6.66 8.69
N GLY A 85 -17.56 7.29 8.58
CA GLY A 85 -17.17 8.49 9.30
C GLY A 85 -16.90 9.62 8.30
N PRO A 86 -16.94 10.88 8.73
CA PRO A 86 -16.58 11.99 7.86
C PRO A 86 -15.17 11.80 7.32
N ILE A 87 -15.03 11.75 6.00
CA ILE A 87 -13.73 11.61 5.33
C ILE A 87 -12.87 12.82 5.74
N PRO A 88 -11.66 12.63 6.30
CA PRO A 88 -10.79 13.73 6.68
C PRO A 88 -10.52 14.67 5.49
N ALA A 89 -10.48 15.98 5.71
CA ALA A 89 -10.34 16.97 4.63
C ALA A 89 -9.14 16.70 3.69
N GLN A 90 -8.02 16.23 4.24
CA GLN A 90 -6.85 15.82 3.47
C GLN A 90 -7.12 14.64 2.51
N MET A 91 -7.95 13.69 2.92
CA MET A 91 -8.32 12.52 2.11
C MET A 91 -9.33 12.91 1.02
N VAL A 92 -10.25 13.85 1.30
CA VAL A 92 -11.14 14.42 0.28
C VAL A 92 -10.32 15.12 -0.81
N ALA A 93 -9.34 15.94 -0.44
CA ALA A 93 -8.46 16.62 -1.40
C ALA A 93 -7.66 15.63 -2.26
N LEU A 94 -7.22 14.50 -1.70
CA LEU A 94 -6.56 13.43 -2.44
C LEU A 94 -7.52 12.77 -3.45
N LEU A 95 -8.73 12.41 -3.02
CA LEU A 95 -9.75 11.81 -3.88
C LEU A 95 -10.18 12.75 -5.03
N GLN A 96 -10.24 14.06 -4.78
CA GLN A 96 -10.51 15.06 -5.82
C GLN A 96 -9.40 15.13 -6.87
N ARG A 97 -8.13 15.09 -6.45
CA ARG A 97 -6.99 15.04 -7.40
C ARG A 97 -6.99 13.75 -8.21
N MET A 98 -7.27 12.62 -7.54
CA MET A 98 -7.37 11.33 -8.20
C MET A 98 -8.48 11.32 -9.26
N ARG A 99 -9.66 11.89 -8.94
CA ARG A 99 -10.73 12.08 -9.92
C ARG A 99 -10.27 12.93 -11.11
N ALA A 100 -9.59 14.05 -10.87
CA ALA A 100 -9.10 14.91 -11.95
C ALA A 100 -8.11 14.18 -12.87
N GLU A 101 -7.28 13.29 -12.31
CA GLU A 101 -6.35 12.49 -13.09
C GLU A 101 -7.07 11.42 -13.93
N VAL A 102 -8.11 10.78 -13.37
CA VAL A 102 -8.96 9.82 -14.11
C VAL A 102 -9.71 10.53 -15.24
N GLU A 103 -10.37 11.66 -14.96
CA GLU A 103 -11.10 12.44 -15.98
C GLU A 103 -10.17 12.95 -17.11
N LYS A 104 -8.87 13.11 -16.85
CA LYS A 104 -7.90 13.61 -17.82
C LYS A 104 -7.25 12.50 -18.66
N ASN A 105 -7.03 11.32 -18.09
CA ASN A 105 -6.28 10.24 -18.75
C ASN A 105 -7.17 9.06 -19.18
N CYS A 106 -8.43 9.02 -18.76
CA CYS A 106 -9.36 7.94 -19.07
C CYS A 106 -10.56 8.48 -19.85
N ASP A 107 -11.16 7.61 -20.65
CA ASP A 107 -12.36 7.90 -21.43
C ASP A 107 -13.62 7.59 -20.61
N TYR A 108 -14.58 8.53 -20.61
CA TYR A 108 -15.86 8.31 -19.96
C TYR A 108 -16.79 7.48 -20.84
N VAL A 109 -17.18 6.31 -20.36
CA VAL A 109 -18.06 5.37 -21.08
C VAL A 109 -19.47 5.28 -20.48
N GLY A 110 -19.77 6.04 -19.42
CA GLY A 110 -21.10 6.03 -18.80
C GLY A 110 -21.52 4.64 -18.35
N ASN A 111 -22.76 4.25 -18.63
CA ASN A 111 -23.34 2.95 -18.22
C ASN A 111 -22.78 1.74 -19.00
N ASP A 112 -22.06 1.96 -20.09
CA ASP A 112 -21.48 0.88 -20.92
C ASP A 112 -20.14 0.38 -20.37
N PHE A 113 -19.76 0.77 -19.14
CA PHE A 113 -18.48 0.40 -18.53
C PHE A 113 -18.26 -1.11 -18.48
N ALA A 114 -19.29 -1.88 -18.11
CA ALA A 114 -19.16 -3.33 -18.00
C ALA A 114 -18.90 -3.99 -19.36
N ASP A 115 -19.62 -3.57 -20.40
CA ASP A 115 -19.44 -4.08 -21.75
C ASP A 115 -18.08 -3.70 -22.34
N GLU A 116 -17.66 -2.45 -22.19
CA GLU A 116 -16.35 -2.01 -22.68
C GLU A 116 -15.20 -2.69 -21.95
N ALA A 117 -15.31 -2.88 -20.63
CA ALA A 117 -14.30 -3.60 -19.84
C ALA A 117 -14.17 -5.06 -20.29
N ARG A 118 -15.29 -5.73 -20.58
CA ARG A 118 -15.30 -7.10 -21.13
C ARG A 118 -14.67 -7.16 -22.52
N LYS A 119 -15.00 -6.23 -23.42
CA LYS A 119 -14.41 -6.16 -24.77
C LYS A 119 -12.90 -5.96 -24.71
N MET A 120 -12.43 -5.09 -23.82
CA MET A 120 -10.99 -4.86 -23.61
C MET A 120 -10.29 -6.11 -23.09
N HIS A 121 -10.90 -6.82 -22.14
CA HIS A 121 -10.35 -8.07 -21.60
C HIS A 121 -10.25 -9.17 -22.66
N ARG A 122 -11.23 -9.27 -23.57
CA ARG A 122 -11.26 -10.24 -24.67
C ARG A 122 -10.40 -9.83 -25.87
N GLY A 123 -9.87 -8.60 -25.89
CA GLY A 123 -9.09 -8.06 -27.00
C GLY A 123 -9.94 -7.64 -28.21
N GLU A 124 -11.24 -7.41 -28.03
CA GLU A 124 -12.16 -6.93 -29.07
C GLU A 124 -12.10 -5.40 -29.26
N SER A 125 -11.55 -4.68 -28.28
CA SER A 125 -11.37 -3.23 -28.30
C SER A 125 -9.95 -2.82 -27.87
N GLU A 126 -9.59 -1.56 -28.10
CA GLU A 126 -8.29 -1.00 -27.74
C GLU A 126 -8.12 -0.91 -26.22
N LEU A 127 -6.95 -1.32 -25.72
CA LEU A 127 -6.60 -1.22 -24.30
C LEU A 127 -6.31 0.24 -23.93
N ARG A 128 -7.32 0.92 -23.38
CA ARG A 128 -7.25 2.31 -22.90
C ARG A 128 -7.89 2.45 -21.52
N GLY A 129 -7.52 3.47 -20.76
CA GLY A 129 -8.18 3.73 -19.48
C GLY A 129 -9.63 4.13 -19.70
N ILE A 130 -10.58 3.41 -19.10
CA ILE A 130 -12.01 3.77 -19.14
C ILE A 130 -12.53 4.00 -17.73
N TYR A 131 -13.47 4.92 -17.58
CA TYR A 131 -14.21 5.12 -16.35
C TYR A 131 -15.69 5.35 -16.65
N GLY A 132 -16.56 4.92 -15.75
CA GLY A 132 -17.99 4.96 -15.99
C GLY A 132 -18.80 4.54 -14.77
N GLU A 133 -20.05 4.24 -15.06
CA GLU A 133 -21.06 3.81 -14.12
C GLU A 133 -21.32 2.32 -14.34
N ALA A 134 -21.38 1.54 -13.26
CA ALA A 134 -21.70 0.13 -13.30
C ALA A 134 -22.54 -0.21 -12.08
N SER A 135 -23.47 -1.16 -12.22
CA SER A 135 -24.24 -1.63 -11.07
C SER A 135 -23.35 -2.48 -10.14
N ASP A 136 -23.81 -2.67 -8.90
CA ASP A 136 -23.12 -3.58 -7.97
C ASP A 136 -22.97 -4.99 -8.52
N SER A 137 -24.00 -5.47 -9.24
CA SER A 137 -24.03 -6.78 -9.90
C SER A 137 -22.98 -6.85 -11.01
N ASP A 138 -22.94 -5.87 -11.92
CA ASP A 138 -21.97 -5.85 -13.02
C ASP A 138 -20.54 -5.87 -12.48
N ALA A 139 -20.28 -5.08 -11.44
CA ALA A 139 -18.96 -5.03 -10.83
C ALA A 139 -18.56 -6.35 -10.14
N GLU A 140 -19.50 -7.15 -9.66
CA GLU A 140 -19.21 -8.49 -9.14
C GLU A 140 -18.89 -9.46 -10.27
N GLU A 141 -19.72 -9.48 -11.32
CA GLU A 141 -19.49 -10.31 -12.53
C GLU A 141 -18.13 -10.03 -13.18
N LEU A 142 -17.77 -8.75 -13.34
CA LEU A 142 -16.47 -8.36 -13.90
C LEU A 142 -15.31 -8.93 -13.08
N ARG A 143 -15.42 -8.95 -11.75
CA ARG A 143 -14.37 -9.52 -10.87
C ARG A 143 -14.30 -11.03 -10.96
N GLU A 144 -15.44 -11.71 -11.10
CA GLU A 144 -15.50 -13.16 -11.32
C GLU A 144 -14.90 -13.56 -12.68
N GLU A 145 -15.10 -12.73 -13.70
CA GLU A 145 -14.49 -12.86 -15.03
C GLU A 145 -12.98 -12.56 -15.02
N GLY A 146 -12.43 -12.06 -13.91
CA GLY A 146 -11.00 -11.73 -13.76
C GLY A 146 -10.62 -10.35 -14.30
N ILE A 147 -11.60 -9.44 -14.45
CA ILE A 147 -11.40 -8.06 -14.86
C ILE A 147 -11.15 -7.21 -13.61
N ASP A 148 -9.96 -6.62 -13.53
CA ASP A 148 -9.56 -5.77 -12.41
C ASP A 148 -10.25 -4.40 -12.51
N ILE A 149 -11.14 -4.13 -11.56
CA ILE A 149 -11.91 -2.89 -11.48
C ILE A 149 -11.76 -2.25 -10.11
N ALA A 150 -11.69 -0.92 -10.09
CA ALA A 150 -11.64 -0.13 -8.87
C ALA A 150 -12.92 0.70 -8.72
N ARG A 151 -13.56 0.65 -7.55
CA ARG A 151 -14.68 1.52 -7.22
C ARG A 151 -14.18 2.77 -6.50
N LEU A 152 -14.34 3.92 -7.14
CA LEU A 152 -13.89 5.18 -6.57
C LEU A 152 -15.05 5.95 -5.93
N PRO A 153 -14.93 6.39 -4.67
CA PRO A 153 -15.93 7.25 -4.06
C PRO A 153 -15.96 8.60 -4.79
N TRP A 154 -17.08 8.88 -5.45
CA TRP A 154 -17.24 10.09 -6.25
C TRP A 154 -17.51 11.29 -5.36
N VAL A 155 -16.44 11.99 -4.98
CA VAL A 155 -16.54 13.21 -4.17
C VAL A 155 -16.89 14.43 -5.06
N PRO A 156 -17.71 15.38 -4.56
CA PRO A 156 -17.94 16.65 -5.23
C PRO A 156 -16.62 17.39 -5.52
N ARG A 157 -16.59 18.16 -6.61
CA ARG A 157 -15.46 19.05 -6.90
C ARG A 157 -15.33 20.09 -5.78
N ALA A 158 -14.11 20.54 -5.51
CA ALA A 158 -13.83 21.55 -4.50
C ALA A 158 -14.45 22.92 -4.85
N ASP A 159 -14.77 23.14 -6.12
CA ASP A 159 -15.31 24.39 -6.67
C ASP A 159 -16.85 24.45 -6.59
N GLY A 160 -17.43 24.02 -5.47
CA GLY A 160 -18.86 24.15 -5.17
C GLY A 160 -19.24 25.55 -4.75
#